data_AF-A0A969GII7-F1
#
_entry.id   AF-A0A969GII7-F1
#
_cell.length_a   1.000
_cell.length_b   1.000
_cell.length_c   1.000
_cell.angle_alpha   90.00
_cell.angle_beta   90.00
_cell.angle_gamma   90.00
#
_symmetry.space_group_name_H-M   'P 1'
#
loop_
_entity.id
_entity.type
_entity.pdbx_description
1 polymer ?
#
loop_
_entity_poly.entity_id
_entity_poly.type
_entity_poly.pdbx_seq_one_letter_code
_entity_poly.pdbx_strand_id
1 'polypeptide(L)'
;MHEVTCYHCGHIVHITPDAERCSVCGEDLRHLIPPEYASDYFYERANRLAIDSDSASALAEVERGLEYVNTPELRLLGAILAKRLQLFDRMRHHVAMIPVDDALRTEAEWLVRSHQDRQRAQRELKKDLRAASETTVKIAEPAPDDEELLDLPEFLREKTPPPPKRRSNRLAIGMAAISLLALVFVGWFYLGRGGSVIDGLFQAGSASATPLPSPELQVEPATTESDPNAVDPATNPALAPVEAPPIAPTATPPSDLVQSPSESPELAQGDPGSGVLQEADIFDLKSYLVAGGFTRLIDLEVEARIEGERLTIRGFVPRADLRGELVEVARQIPGVSEVNDLGLLLRTPPTYVVEEGDTLWNIVFKLYGDVNRLNEFYRANADILPSADASTLAWC
;
A
#
# COMPACT_ATOMS: atom_id res chain seq x y z
N MET A 1 -6.64 -34.55 -7.49
CA MET A 1 -7.20 -35.32 -8.64
C MET A 1 -8.71 -35.11 -8.62
N HIS A 2 -9.34 -34.86 -9.77
CA HIS A 2 -10.79 -34.59 -9.84
C HIS A 2 -11.50 -35.79 -10.45
N GLU A 3 -12.53 -36.29 -9.78
CA GLU A 3 -13.31 -37.44 -10.22
C GLU A 3 -14.49 -36.97 -11.08
N VAL A 4 -14.57 -37.48 -12.31
CA VAL A 4 -15.66 -37.18 -13.24
C VAL A 4 -16.15 -38.45 -13.92
N THR A 5 -17.43 -38.46 -14.31
CA THR A 5 -17.97 -39.52 -15.16
C THR A 5 -17.83 -39.12 -16.62
N CYS A 6 -17.19 -39.95 -17.43
CA CYS A 6 -17.11 -39.72 -18.87
C CYS A 6 -18.48 -39.98 -19.53
N TYR A 7 -19.07 -38.96 -20.14
CA TYR A 7 -20.36 -39.09 -20.83
C TYR A 7 -20.33 -40.02 -22.06
N HIS A 8 -19.16 -40.28 -22.62
CA HIS A 8 -19.02 -41.15 -23.79
C HIS A 8 -18.99 -42.64 -23.45
N CYS A 9 -18.24 -43.05 -22.41
CA CYS A 9 -18.08 -44.46 -22.03
C CYS A 9 -18.75 -44.84 -20.69
N GLY A 10 -19.33 -43.89 -19.96
CA GLY A 10 -20.01 -44.09 -18.68
C GLY A 10 -19.09 -44.49 -17.52
N HIS A 11 -17.77 -44.50 -17.71
CA HIS A 11 -16.82 -44.86 -16.66
C HIS A 11 -16.45 -43.62 -15.82
N ILE A 12 -16.25 -43.86 -14.53
CA ILE A 12 -15.68 -42.89 -13.60
C ILE A 12 -14.16 -42.84 -13.86
N VAL A 13 -13.64 -41.65 -14.13
CA VAL A 13 -12.23 -41.41 -14.42
C VAL A 13 -11.73 -40.22 -13.60
N HIS A 14 -10.44 -40.26 -13.27
CA HIS A 14 -9.78 -39.12 -12.62
C HIS A 14 -9.07 -38.28 -13.66
N ILE A 15 -9.40 -36.99 -13.70
CA ILE A 15 -8.79 -36.01 -14.60
C ILE A 15 -8.04 -34.94 -13.82
N THR A 16 -7.06 -34.35 -14.49
CA THR A 16 -6.29 -33.19 -14.02
C THR A 16 -6.01 -32.28 -15.20
N PRO A 17 -5.57 -31.02 -14.99
CA PRO A 17 -5.15 -30.15 -16.09
C PRO A 17 -4.01 -30.71 -16.96
N ASP A 18 -3.29 -31.74 -16.49
CA ASP A 18 -2.29 -32.48 -17.27
C ASP A 18 -2.85 -33.68 -18.03
N ALA A 19 -3.96 -34.23 -17.55
CA ALA A 19 -4.61 -35.42 -18.05
C ALA A 19 -6.09 -35.11 -18.26
N GLU A 20 -6.35 -34.30 -19.29
CA GLU A 20 -7.70 -33.82 -19.64
C GLU A 20 -8.53 -34.85 -20.42
N ARG A 21 -7.90 -35.94 -20.89
CA ARG A 21 -8.57 -36.98 -21.68
C ARG A 21 -9.00 -38.17 -20.84
N CYS A 22 -10.13 -38.77 -21.20
CA CYS A 22 -10.57 -40.03 -20.62
C CYS A 22 -9.53 -41.14 -20.85
N SER A 23 -9.12 -41.82 -19.80
CA SER A 23 -8.16 -42.94 -19.87
C SER A 23 -8.68 -44.17 -20.62
N VAL A 24 -10.00 -44.30 -20.80
CA VAL A 24 -10.65 -45.45 -21.43
C VAL A 24 -10.94 -45.21 -22.90
N CYS A 25 -11.60 -44.09 -23.24
CA CYS A 25 -12.04 -43.80 -24.61
C CYS A 25 -11.29 -42.64 -25.29
N GLY A 26 -10.45 -41.89 -24.58
CA GLY A 26 -9.68 -40.77 -25.15
C GLY A 26 -10.46 -39.47 -25.38
N GLU A 27 -11.74 -39.42 -24.98
CA GLU A 27 -12.60 -38.24 -25.08
C GLU A 27 -12.03 -37.06 -24.27
N ASP A 28 -12.21 -35.83 -24.78
CA ASP A 28 -11.75 -34.62 -24.10
C ASP A 28 -12.72 -34.20 -22.99
N LEU A 29 -12.24 -34.28 -21.74
CA LEU A 29 -13.00 -33.95 -20.53
C LEU A 29 -12.56 -32.62 -19.92
N ARG A 30 -11.77 -31.80 -20.63
CA ARG A 30 -11.26 -30.50 -20.14
C ARG A 30 -12.37 -29.61 -19.57
N HIS A 31 -13.51 -29.56 -20.26
CA HIS A 31 -14.66 -28.74 -19.88
C HIS A 31 -15.34 -29.19 -18.57
N LEU A 32 -15.04 -30.39 -18.07
CA LEU A 32 -15.54 -30.90 -16.79
C LEU A 32 -14.64 -30.53 -15.61
N ILE A 33 -13.50 -29.89 -15.86
CA ILE A 33 -12.60 -29.42 -14.80
C ILE A 33 -13.11 -28.06 -14.30
N PRO A 34 -13.53 -27.94 -13.03
CA PRO A 34 -13.97 -26.65 -12.52
C PRO A 34 -12.80 -25.68 -12.43
N PRO A 35 -13.04 -24.38 -12.68
CA PRO A 35 -11.98 -23.38 -12.76
C PRO A 35 -11.24 -23.22 -11.41
N GLU A 36 -11.94 -23.33 -10.29
CA GLU A 36 -11.37 -23.29 -8.93
C GLU A 36 -10.38 -24.45 -8.69
N TYR A 37 -10.78 -25.67 -9.08
CA TYR A 37 -9.88 -26.83 -8.97
C TYR A 37 -8.65 -26.67 -9.86
N ALA A 38 -8.81 -26.10 -11.06
CA ALA A 38 -7.69 -25.84 -11.94
C ALA A 38 -6.75 -24.78 -11.36
N SER A 39 -7.26 -23.66 -10.83
CA SER A 39 -6.42 -22.64 -10.21
C SER A 39 -5.62 -23.18 -9.03
N ASP A 40 -6.26 -23.95 -8.15
CA ASP A 40 -5.60 -24.57 -6.99
C ASP A 40 -4.51 -25.55 -7.43
N TYR A 41 -4.81 -26.37 -8.45
CA TYR A 41 -3.84 -27.32 -9.00
C TYR A 41 -2.57 -26.63 -9.51
N PHE A 42 -2.71 -25.55 -10.29
CA PHE A 42 -1.58 -24.80 -10.81
C PHE A 42 -0.84 -24.05 -9.71
N TYR A 43 -1.56 -23.47 -8.75
CA TYR A 43 -0.98 -22.77 -7.60
C TYR A 43 -0.12 -23.71 -6.74
N GLU A 44 -0.67 -24.86 -6.32
CA GLU A 44 0.06 -25.84 -5.51
C GLU A 44 1.31 -26.38 -6.21
N ARG A 45 1.22 -26.60 -7.53
CA ARG A 45 2.35 -27.09 -8.31
C ARG A 45 3.43 -26.03 -8.47
N ALA A 46 3.07 -24.80 -8.81
CA ALA A 46 4.00 -23.68 -8.86
C ALA A 46 4.66 -23.45 -7.51
N ASN A 47 3.92 -23.56 -6.41
CA ASN A 47 4.45 -23.42 -5.05
C ASN A 47 5.50 -24.50 -4.73
N ARG A 48 5.21 -25.77 -5.05
CA ARG A 48 6.19 -26.87 -4.89
C ARG A 48 7.49 -26.60 -5.66
N LEU A 49 7.37 -26.18 -6.92
CA LEU A 49 8.55 -25.83 -7.74
C LEU A 49 9.33 -24.64 -7.14
N ALA A 50 8.63 -23.64 -6.59
CA ALA A 50 9.24 -22.48 -5.97
C ALA A 50 9.97 -22.81 -4.65
N ILE A 51 9.46 -23.79 -3.88
CA ILE A 51 10.11 -24.35 -2.69
C ILE A 51 11.40 -25.06 -3.06
N ASP A 52 11.40 -25.81 -4.16
CA ASP A 52 12.58 -26.49 -4.71
C ASP A 52 13.61 -25.51 -5.33
N SER A 53 13.41 -24.20 -5.13
CA SER A 53 14.22 -23.09 -5.66
C SER A 53 14.22 -22.98 -7.19
N ASP A 54 13.37 -23.74 -7.89
CA ASP A 54 13.18 -23.61 -9.33
C ASP A 54 12.09 -22.59 -9.65
N SER A 55 12.44 -21.32 -9.47
CA SER A 55 11.50 -20.21 -9.73
C SER A 55 11.18 -20.04 -11.23
N ALA A 56 12.03 -20.54 -12.12
CA ALA A 56 11.82 -20.47 -13.57
C ALA A 56 10.73 -21.46 -14.01
N SER A 57 10.83 -22.71 -13.57
CA SER A 57 9.79 -23.70 -13.82
C SER A 57 8.49 -23.35 -13.11
N ALA A 58 8.56 -22.79 -11.89
CA ALA A 58 7.38 -22.29 -11.20
C ALA A 58 6.66 -21.19 -12.00
N LEU A 59 7.41 -20.24 -12.58
CA LEU A 59 6.80 -19.18 -13.41
C LEU A 59 6.18 -19.76 -14.68
N ALA A 60 6.85 -20.69 -15.35
CA ALA A 60 6.32 -21.36 -16.53
C ALA A 60 5.01 -22.13 -16.22
N GLU A 61 4.94 -22.75 -15.04
CA GLU A 61 3.75 -23.45 -14.58
C GLU A 61 2.58 -22.49 -14.30
N VAL A 62 2.85 -21.33 -13.72
CA VAL A 62 1.85 -20.26 -13.55
C VAL A 62 1.39 -19.72 -14.90
N GLU A 63 2.31 -19.48 -15.84
CA GLU A 63 1.97 -19.01 -17.19
C GLU A 63 1.06 -20.01 -17.92
N ARG A 64 1.36 -21.32 -17.80
CA ARG A 64 0.49 -22.40 -18.30
C ARG A 64 -0.88 -22.40 -17.61
N GLY A 65 -0.91 -22.17 -16.29
CA GLY A 65 -2.15 -22.05 -15.53
C GLY A 65 -3.00 -20.86 -15.97
N LEU A 66 -2.39 -19.73 -16.27
CA LEU A 66 -3.08 -18.52 -16.75
C LEU A 66 -3.68 -18.67 -18.16
N GLU A 67 -3.11 -19.54 -19.00
CA GLU A 67 -3.73 -19.95 -20.27
C GLU A 67 -4.96 -20.84 -20.05
N TYR A 68 -5.02 -21.54 -18.91
CA TYR A 68 -6.12 -22.43 -18.56
C TYR A 68 -7.25 -21.69 -17.83
N VAL A 69 -6.94 -20.96 -16.75
CA VAL A 69 -7.84 -20.08 -15.99
C VAL A 69 -7.10 -18.80 -15.61
N ASN A 70 -7.66 -17.66 -16.00
CA ASN A 70 -7.11 -16.36 -15.68
C ASN A 70 -7.64 -15.87 -14.31
N THR A 71 -6.97 -16.23 -13.22
CA THR A 71 -7.30 -15.76 -11.86
C THR A 71 -6.32 -14.70 -11.34
N PRO A 72 -6.79 -13.76 -10.49
CA PRO A 72 -5.94 -12.74 -9.88
C PRO A 72 -4.87 -13.33 -8.96
N GLU A 73 -5.13 -14.45 -8.28
CA GLU A 73 -4.18 -15.16 -7.42
C GLU A 73 -2.98 -15.68 -8.23
N LEU A 74 -3.25 -16.35 -9.35
CA LEU A 74 -2.20 -16.84 -10.25
C LEU A 74 -1.41 -15.68 -10.87
N ARG A 75 -2.07 -14.56 -11.20
CA ARG A 75 -1.39 -13.34 -11.67
C ARG A 75 -0.45 -12.78 -10.62
N LEU A 76 -0.89 -12.68 -9.36
CA LEU A 76 -0.05 -12.17 -8.27
C LEU A 76 1.15 -13.09 -8.01
N LEU A 77 0.93 -14.41 -7.99
CA LEU A 77 2.01 -15.39 -7.87
C LEU A 77 3.02 -15.25 -9.01
N GLY A 78 2.54 -15.12 -10.25
CA GLY A 78 3.39 -14.86 -11.42
C GLY A 78 4.21 -13.57 -11.29
N ALA A 79 3.62 -12.50 -10.75
CA ALA A 79 4.33 -11.26 -10.48
C ALA A 79 5.46 -11.43 -9.44
N ILE A 80 5.20 -12.17 -8.36
CA ILE A 80 6.18 -12.45 -7.30
C ILE A 80 7.35 -13.29 -7.85
N LEU A 81 7.05 -14.34 -8.62
CA LEU A 81 8.05 -15.19 -9.25
C LEU A 81 8.89 -14.43 -10.29
N ALA A 82 8.24 -13.62 -11.13
CA ALA A 82 8.92 -12.76 -12.09
C ALA A 82 9.87 -11.75 -11.39
N LYS A 83 9.47 -11.19 -10.24
CA LYS A 83 10.35 -10.34 -9.42
C LYS A 83 11.58 -11.10 -8.92
N ARG A 84 11.40 -12.34 -8.44
CA ARG A 84 12.51 -13.18 -7.97
C ARG A 84 13.52 -13.47 -9.08
N LEU A 85 13.05 -13.67 -10.30
CA LEU A 85 13.86 -13.86 -11.50
C LEU A 85 14.42 -12.57 -12.12
N GLN A 86 14.19 -11.40 -11.52
CA GLN A 86 14.57 -10.08 -12.06
C GLN A 86 13.91 -9.75 -13.42
N LEU A 87 12.79 -10.40 -13.76
CA LEU A 87 12.01 -10.17 -14.97
C LEU A 87 10.95 -9.10 -14.74
N PHE A 88 11.39 -7.85 -14.57
CA PHE A 88 10.52 -6.75 -14.13
C PHE A 88 9.44 -6.35 -15.14
N ASP A 89 9.66 -6.59 -16.42
CA ASP A 89 8.63 -6.33 -17.45
C ASP A 89 7.47 -7.30 -17.31
N ARG A 90 7.76 -8.59 -17.10
CA ARG A 90 6.74 -9.61 -16.82
C ARG A 90 6.03 -9.32 -15.50
N MET A 91 6.76 -8.97 -14.45
CA MET A 91 6.16 -8.56 -13.17
C MET A 91 5.11 -7.46 -13.37
N ARG A 92 5.47 -6.38 -14.07
CA ARG A 92 4.54 -5.26 -14.35
C ARG A 92 3.34 -5.71 -15.19
N HIS A 93 3.57 -6.57 -16.18
CA HIS A 93 2.50 -7.13 -17.00
C HIS A 93 1.49 -7.93 -16.19
N HIS A 94 1.94 -8.82 -15.30
CA HIS A 94 1.06 -9.60 -14.43
C HIS A 94 0.26 -8.70 -13.49
N VAL A 95 0.92 -7.71 -12.86
CA VAL A 95 0.25 -6.74 -11.99
C VAL A 95 -0.84 -6.01 -12.75
N ALA A 96 -0.56 -5.50 -13.96
CA ALA A 96 -1.54 -4.76 -14.75
C ALA A 96 -2.79 -5.58 -15.11
N MET A 97 -2.63 -6.89 -15.30
CA MET A 97 -3.70 -7.81 -15.69
C MET A 97 -4.64 -8.22 -14.54
N ILE A 98 -4.30 -7.91 -13.29
CA ILE A 98 -5.23 -8.08 -12.16
C ILE A 98 -6.36 -7.04 -12.31
N PRO A 99 -7.64 -7.38 -12.04
CA PRO A 99 -8.72 -6.40 -12.09
C PRO A 99 -8.52 -5.25 -11.08
N VAL A 100 -9.03 -4.06 -11.38
CA VAL A 100 -8.89 -2.90 -10.47
C VAL A 100 -9.69 -3.10 -9.19
N ASP A 101 -10.85 -3.75 -9.28
CA ASP A 101 -11.79 -3.94 -8.16
C ASP A 101 -11.41 -5.13 -7.27
N ASP A 102 -10.33 -5.85 -7.60
CA ASP A 102 -9.89 -7.01 -6.84
C ASP A 102 -9.13 -6.60 -5.58
N ALA A 103 -9.35 -7.31 -4.47
CA ALA A 103 -8.62 -7.06 -3.22
C ALA A 103 -7.10 -7.16 -3.43
N LEU A 104 -6.65 -8.14 -4.23
CA LEU A 104 -5.23 -8.43 -4.50
C LEU A 104 -4.53 -7.37 -5.35
N ARG A 105 -5.28 -6.40 -5.90
CA ARG A 105 -4.73 -5.29 -6.67
C ARG A 105 -3.79 -4.44 -5.83
N THR A 106 -4.12 -4.22 -4.56
CA THR A 106 -3.36 -3.33 -3.68
C THR A 106 -1.97 -3.90 -3.36
N GLU A 107 -1.89 -5.20 -3.11
CA GLU A 107 -0.66 -5.95 -2.88
C GLU A 107 0.19 -6.01 -4.14
N ALA A 108 -0.45 -6.21 -5.29
CA ALA A 108 0.22 -6.20 -6.58
C ALA A 108 0.85 -4.83 -6.90
N GLU A 109 0.14 -3.74 -6.63
CA GLU A 109 0.68 -2.38 -6.78
C GLU A 109 1.80 -2.08 -5.80
N TRP A 110 1.66 -2.52 -4.55
CA TRP A 110 2.72 -2.41 -3.56
C TRP A 110 4.00 -3.08 -4.03
N LEU A 111 3.90 -4.24 -4.70
CA LEU A 111 5.06 -4.95 -5.26
C LEU A 111 5.84 -4.07 -6.25
N VAL A 112 5.14 -3.31 -7.09
CA VAL A 112 5.73 -2.38 -8.07
C VAL A 112 6.33 -1.17 -7.37
N ARG A 113 5.60 -0.53 -6.45
CA ARG A 113 6.06 0.65 -5.71
C ARG A 113 7.31 0.33 -4.88
N SER A 114 7.29 -0.76 -4.12
CA SER A 114 8.42 -1.27 -3.35
C SER A 114 9.67 -1.51 -4.21
N HIS A 115 9.48 -2.03 -5.44
CA HIS A 115 10.59 -2.21 -6.37
C HIS A 115 11.15 -0.87 -6.87
N GLN A 116 10.28 0.08 -7.25
CA GLN A 116 10.70 1.42 -7.68
C GLN A 116 11.46 2.16 -6.57
N ASP A 117 11.02 2.04 -5.31
CA ASP A 117 11.70 2.65 -4.16
C ASP A 117 13.11 2.09 -3.96
N ARG A 118 13.26 0.75 -4.04
CA ARG A 118 14.59 0.13 -3.99
C ARG A 118 15.49 0.60 -5.13
N GLN A 119 14.96 0.74 -6.35
CA GLN A 119 15.73 1.25 -7.47
C GLN A 119 16.16 2.71 -7.28
N ARG A 120 15.28 3.56 -6.72
CA ARG A 120 15.62 4.95 -6.37
C ARG A 120 16.74 5.00 -5.34
N ALA A 121 16.61 4.26 -4.24
CA ALA A 121 17.62 4.17 -3.19
C ALA A 121 18.99 3.69 -3.73
N GLN A 122 19.01 2.69 -4.62
CA GLN A 122 20.26 2.23 -5.26
C GLN A 122 20.90 3.30 -6.16
N ARG A 123 20.11 4.08 -6.89
CA ARG A 123 20.62 5.17 -7.75
C ARG A 123 21.18 6.31 -6.90
N GLU A 124 20.53 6.65 -5.80
CA GLU A 124 21.00 7.65 -4.85
C GLU A 124 22.33 7.22 -4.23
N LEU A 125 22.43 5.97 -3.74
CA LEU A 125 23.67 5.43 -3.20
C LEU A 125 24.82 5.47 -4.23
N LYS A 126 24.53 5.07 -5.49
CA LYS A 126 25.53 5.14 -6.57
C LYS A 126 25.96 6.57 -6.89
N LYS A 127 25.04 7.53 -6.82
CA LYS A 127 25.33 8.96 -7.01
C LYS A 127 26.20 9.49 -5.87
N ASP A 128 25.91 9.13 -4.64
CA ASP A 128 26.69 9.54 -3.46
C ASP A 128 28.10 8.94 -3.48
N LEU A 129 28.25 7.66 -3.85
CA LEU A 129 29.56 7.02 -4.04
C LEU A 129 30.38 7.72 -5.14
N ARG A 130 29.75 8.09 -6.25
CA ARG A 130 30.42 8.85 -7.32
C ARG A 130 30.86 10.23 -6.83
N ALA A 131 29.99 10.98 -6.16
CA ALA A 131 30.32 12.28 -5.60
C ALA A 131 31.46 12.21 -4.57
N ALA A 132 31.50 11.17 -3.74
CA ALA A 132 32.58 10.92 -2.81
C ALA A 132 33.90 10.62 -3.55
N SER A 133 33.88 9.77 -4.58
CA SER A 133 35.08 9.45 -5.37
C SER A 133 35.64 10.64 -6.15
N GLU A 134 34.78 11.50 -6.71
CA GLU A 134 35.20 12.72 -7.40
C GLU A 134 35.79 13.77 -6.43
N THR A 135 35.32 13.78 -5.18
CA THR A 135 35.88 14.65 -4.14
C THR A 135 37.28 14.19 -3.73
N THR A 136 37.53 12.88 -3.67
CA THR A 136 38.87 12.33 -3.37
C THR A 136 39.86 12.57 -4.51
N VAL A 137 39.44 12.43 -5.78
CA VAL A 137 40.32 12.66 -6.95
C VAL A 137 40.70 14.13 -7.11
N LYS A 138 39.82 15.08 -6.77
CA LYS A 138 40.13 16.52 -6.82
C LYS A 138 41.09 17.01 -5.72
N ILE A 139 41.40 16.18 -4.72
CA ILE A 139 42.38 16.49 -3.66
C ILE A 139 43.76 15.92 -4.03
N ALA A 140 43.86 15.03 -5.02
CA ALA A 140 45.12 14.53 -5.55
C ALA A 140 45.55 15.35 -6.77
N GLU A 141 46.07 16.56 -6.54
CA GLU A 141 46.91 17.27 -7.51
C GLU A 141 48.32 16.67 -7.46
N PRO A 142 48.99 16.40 -8.60
CA PRO A 142 50.25 15.66 -8.62
C PRO A 142 51.40 16.57 -8.16
N ALA A 143 52.04 16.23 -7.04
CA ALA A 143 53.36 16.75 -6.73
C ALA A 143 54.38 16.02 -7.62
N PRO A 144 55.37 16.73 -8.21
CA PRO A 144 56.35 16.14 -9.09
C PRO A 144 57.36 15.32 -8.31
N ASP A 145 57.77 14.23 -8.95
CA ASP A 145 59.09 13.61 -8.99
C ASP A 145 59.94 13.71 -7.72
N ASP A 146 60.08 12.57 -7.03
CA ASP A 146 61.37 12.14 -6.48
C ASP A 146 61.40 10.60 -6.48
N GLU A 147 62.34 10.06 -7.28
CA GLU A 147 62.67 8.64 -7.30
C GLU A 147 63.22 8.17 -5.95
N GLU A 148 62.99 6.88 -5.69
CA GLU A 148 63.80 6.02 -4.83
C GLU A 148 63.62 6.22 -3.32
N LEU A 149 63.03 5.23 -2.62
CA LEU A 149 63.74 4.40 -1.63
C LEU A 149 62.78 3.56 -0.74
N LEU A 150 62.91 2.23 -0.89
CA LEU A 150 62.72 1.15 0.09
C LEU A 150 61.33 0.73 0.61
N ASP A 151 61.06 -0.56 0.34
CA ASP A 151 60.25 -1.50 1.11
C ASP A 151 60.39 -1.32 2.63
N LEU A 152 59.26 -1.11 3.32
CA LEU A 152 59.11 -1.30 4.76
C LEU A 152 57.81 -2.06 5.06
N PRO A 153 57.83 -3.00 6.02
CA PRO A 153 56.78 -4.00 6.19
C PRO A 153 55.53 -3.46 6.90
N GLU A 154 54.43 -4.17 6.65
CA GLU A 154 53.00 -3.87 6.84
C GLU A 154 52.52 -3.57 8.29
N PHE A 155 53.41 -3.38 9.25
CA PHE A 155 53.08 -3.37 10.68
C PHE A 155 53.00 -1.98 11.35
N LEU A 156 53.11 -0.89 10.59
CA LEU A 156 52.92 0.49 11.09
C LEU A 156 51.78 1.24 10.39
N ARG A 157 50.72 0.54 9.98
CA ARG A 157 49.50 1.19 9.51
C ARG A 157 48.67 1.68 10.69
N GLU A 158 49.14 2.78 11.29
CA GLU A 158 48.52 3.43 12.43
C GLU A 158 47.19 4.09 12.04
N LYS A 159 46.18 3.85 12.87
CA LYS A 159 44.77 4.21 12.65
C LYS A 159 44.59 5.73 12.76
N THR A 160 44.55 6.43 11.63
CA THR A 160 44.33 7.88 11.60
C THR A 160 42.90 8.22 12.04
N PRO A 161 42.68 9.17 12.97
CA PRO A 161 41.33 9.59 13.36
C PRO A 161 40.64 10.38 12.23
N PRO A 162 39.30 10.31 12.13
CA PRO A 162 38.57 11.01 11.07
C PRO A 162 38.67 12.54 11.24
N PRO A 163 38.78 13.31 10.14
CA PRO A 163 38.86 14.77 10.21
C PRO A 163 37.52 15.38 10.67
N PRO A 164 37.55 16.54 11.36
CA PRO A 164 36.33 17.18 11.84
C PRO A 164 35.44 17.63 10.68
N LYS A 165 34.13 17.35 10.78
CA LYS A 165 33.10 17.76 9.83
C LYS A 165 33.13 19.28 9.62
N ARG A 166 33.73 19.70 8.51
CA ARG A 166 33.67 21.09 8.03
C ARG A 166 32.25 21.36 7.54
N ARG A 167 31.49 22.18 8.28
CA ARG A 167 30.18 22.70 7.82
C ARG A 167 30.39 23.42 6.48
N SER A 168 30.04 22.74 5.39
CA SER A 168 30.17 23.30 4.05
C SER A 168 29.12 24.38 3.86
N ASN A 169 29.55 25.62 3.62
CA ASN A 169 28.72 26.75 3.21
C ASN A 169 28.16 26.54 1.78
N ARG A 170 27.40 25.47 1.57
CA ARG A 170 26.70 25.17 0.30
C ARG A 170 25.71 26.26 -0.07
N LEU A 171 25.23 27.01 0.92
CA LEU A 171 24.31 28.14 0.74
C LEU A 171 24.98 29.37 0.08
N ALA A 172 26.26 29.61 0.34
CA ALA A 172 27.00 30.73 -0.27
C ALA A 172 27.35 30.46 -1.74
N ILE A 173 27.66 29.20 -2.09
CA ILE A 173 27.97 28.80 -3.47
C ILE A 173 26.69 28.78 -4.33
N GLY A 174 25.55 28.38 -3.76
CA GLY A 174 24.24 28.44 -4.45
C GLY A 174 23.81 29.86 -4.81
N MET A 175 24.00 30.82 -3.89
CA MET A 175 23.65 32.23 -4.14
C MET A 175 24.53 32.87 -5.22
N ALA A 176 25.82 32.53 -5.29
CA ALA A 176 26.71 33.04 -6.34
C ALA A 176 26.32 32.53 -7.74
N ALA A 177 25.91 31.27 -7.88
CA ALA A 177 25.48 30.70 -9.16
C ALA A 177 24.18 31.34 -9.68
N ILE A 178 23.21 31.59 -8.80
CA ILE A 178 21.95 32.24 -9.17
C ILE A 178 22.19 33.70 -9.60
N SER A 179 23.10 34.40 -8.92
CA SER A 179 23.48 35.78 -9.26
C SER A 179 24.10 35.89 -10.66
N LEU A 180 24.92 34.91 -11.03
CA LEU A 180 25.60 34.86 -12.32
C LEU A 180 24.62 34.51 -13.46
N LEU A 181 23.68 33.59 -13.21
CA LEU A 181 22.61 33.26 -14.15
C LEU A 181 21.66 34.44 -14.39
N ALA A 182 21.31 35.19 -13.34
CA ALA A 182 20.50 36.40 -13.45
C ALA A 182 21.21 37.49 -14.27
N LEU A 183 22.52 37.68 -14.09
CA LEU A 183 23.29 38.65 -14.89
C LEU A 183 23.41 38.24 -16.37
N VAL A 184 23.56 36.94 -16.66
CA VAL A 184 23.54 36.44 -18.04
C VAL A 184 22.16 36.64 -18.66
N PHE A 185 21.08 36.40 -17.91
CA PHE A 185 19.71 36.57 -18.41
C PHE A 185 19.37 38.05 -18.66
N VAL A 186 19.76 38.95 -17.75
CA VAL A 186 19.61 40.40 -17.93
C VAL A 186 20.49 40.91 -19.07
N GLY A 187 21.73 40.43 -19.20
CA GLY A 187 22.60 40.76 -20.32
C GLY A 187 22.03 40.29 -21.66
N TRP A 188 21.45 39.10 -21.70
CA TRP A 188 20.79 38.56 -22.89
C TRP A 188 19.53 39.36 -23.25
N PHE A 189 18.76 39.79 -22.25
CA PHE A 189 17.55 40.60 -22.46
C PHE A 189 17.87 42.03 -22.94
N TYR A 190 18.98 42.62 -22.47
CA TYR A 190 19.37 43.99 -22.84
C TYR A 190 20.20 44.07 -24.12
N LEU A 191 21.00 43.05 -24.47
CA LEU A 191 21.79 43.03 -25.72
C LEU A 191 21.13 42.24 -26.85
N GLY A 192 20.18 41.34 -26.56
CA GLY A 192 19.49 40.49 -27.52
C GLY A 192 18.08 40.98 -27.83
N ARG A 193 17.97 41.98 -28.72
CA ARG A 193 16.85 42.20 -29.67
C ARG A 193 15.49 41.59 -29.25
N GLY A 194 14.93 42.07 -28.13
CA GLY A 194 13.61 41.68 -27.65
C GLY A 194 12.50 42.35 -28.48
N GLY A 195 11.88 41.58 -29.36
CA GLY A 195 10.67 41.98 -30.08
C GLY A 195 10.38 41.05 -31.25
N SER A 196 9.62 39.97 -31.00
CA SER A 196 8.75 39.29 -32.00
C SER A 196 8.19 37.93 -31.58
N VAL A 197 8.58 37.34 -30.44
CA VAL A 197 8.17 35.95 -30.13
C VAL A 197 6.82 35.84 -29.36
N ILE A 198 6.24 36.95 -28.90
CA ILE A 198 5.01 36.92 -28.07
C ILE A 198 3.72 37.29 -28.83
N ASP A 199 3.82 37.77 -30.07
CA ASP A 199 2.63 38.16 -30.86
C ASP A 199 1.91 36.97 -31.54
N GLY A 200 2.48 35.76 -31.46
CA GLY A 200 1.91 34.57 -32.11
C GLY A 200 0.92 33.75 -31.27
N LEU A 201 0.75 34.04 -29.97
CA LEU A 201 -0.07 33.21 -29.08
C LEU A 201 -1.43 33.79 -28.69
N PHE A 202 -1.71 35.06 -29.03
CA PHE A 202 -2.99 35.70 -28.72
C PHE A 202 -3.47 36.58 -29.88
N GLN A 203 -3.91 35.97 -30.97
CA GLN A 203 -4.88 36.65 -31.83
C GLN A 203 -6.01 35.74 -32.28
N ALA A 204 -7.18 36.15 -31.80
CA ALA A 204 -8.46 35.48 -31.86
C ALA A 204 -8.95 35.20 -33.28
N GLY A 205 -9.60 34.05 -33.43
CA GLY A 205 -10.52 33.81 -34.53
C GLY A 205 -11.67 34.81 -34.49
N SER A 206 -11.89 35.48 -35.61
CA SER A 206 -13.14 36.18 -35.96
C SER A 206 -13.19 36.41 -37.48
N ALA A 207 -14.03 35.58 -38.13
CA ALA A 207 -14.87 35.79 -39.31
C ALA A 207 -14.39 36.58 -40.55
N SER A 208 -14.53 35.95 -41.73
CA SER A 208 -15.23 36.44 -42.95
C SER A 208 -15.15 35.31 -44.01
N ALA A 209 -16.22 34.59 -44.35
CA ALA A 209 -17.35 34.93 -45.24
C ALA A 209 -16.94 35.28 -46.69
N THR A 210 -17.16 34.36 -47.62
CA THR A 210 -17.46 34.59 -49.07
C THR A 210 -17.98 33.28 -49.70
N PRO A 211 -18.68 33.29 -50.86
CA PRO A 211 -20.05 32.79 -50.97
C PRO A 211 -20.24 31.57 -51.91
N LEU A 212 -21.46 31.04 -51.90
CA LEU A 212 -22.10 29.96 -52.69
C LEU A 212 -21.80 29.91 -54.21
N PRO A 213 -22.00 28.74 -54.86
CA PRO A 213 -23.31 28.44 -55.47
C PRO A 213 -23.89 27.04 -55.17
N SER A 214 -25.22 26.99 -55.11
CA SER A 214 -26.10 25.79 -55.01
C SER A 214 -26.10 24.94 -56.28
N PRO A 215 -26.65 23.70 -56.21
CA PRO A 215 -28.04 23.45 -56.62
C PRO A 215 -28.81 22.58 -55.58
N GLU A 216 -30.01 22.97 -55.15
CA GLU A 216 -31.31 22.65 -55.76
C GLU A 216 -31.74 21.19 -55.53
N LEU A 217 -32.58 20.96 -54.51
CA LEU A 217 -33.64 19.95 -54.58
C LEU A 217 -34.82 20.34 -53.67
N GLN A 218 -36.00 20.07 -54.22
CA GLN A 218 -37.29 20.70 -53.95
C GLN A 218 -38.05 20.07 -52.77
N VAL A 219 -38.95 20.86 -52.21
CA VAL A 219 -39.98 20.49 -51.22
C VAL A 219 -41.32 20.30 -51.94
N GLU A 220 -42.10 19.28 -51.58
CA GLU A 220 -43.58 19.26 -51.65
C GLU A 220 -44.17 18.16 -50.73
N PRO A 221 -45.48 18.16 -50.40
CA PRO A 221 -45.92 18.24 -48.99
C PRO A 221 -46.90 17.14 -48.50
N ALA A 222 -47.07 17.14 -47.17
CA ALA A 222 -48.22 16.76 -46.32
C ALA A 222 -49.20 15.63 -46.72
N THR A 223 -49.34 14.63 -45.83
CA THR A 223 -50.67 14.19 -45.35
C THR A 223 -50.66 13.65 -43.92
N THR A 224 -51.66 14.09 -43.17
CA THR A 224 -52.18 13.80 -41.83
C THR A 224 -52.29 12.32 -41.43
N GLU A 225 -51.94 11.94 -40.20
CA GLU A 225 -52.83 11.19 -39.28
C GLU A 225 -52.27 11.02 -37.84
N SER A 226 -53.11 11.43 -36.88
CA SER A 226 -53.27 10.95 -35.49
C SER A 226 -52.14 11.03 -34.45
N ASP A 227 -52.31 12.00 -33.54
CA ASP A 227 -51.98 11.93 -32.10
C ASP A 227 -53.27 11.47 -31.35
N PRO A 228 -53.26 10.84 -30.15
CA PRO A 228 -52.88 11.56 -28.93
C PRO A 228 -52.20 10.72 -27.83
N ASN A 229 -51.20 11.27 -27.14
CA ASN A 229 -51.34 11.57 -25.71
C ASN A 229 -50.07 12.18 -25.08
N ALA A 230 -50.24 13.40 -24.55
CA ALA A 230 -49.96 13.81 -23.16
C ALA A 230 -48.46 13.95 -22.77
N VAL A 231 -47.92 15.02 -22.16
CA VAL A 231 -48.39 16.27 -21.53
C VAL A 231 -47.17 17.23 -21.51
N ASP A 232 -47.42 18.55 -21.59
CA ASP A 232 -46.45 19.64 -21.41
C ASP A 232 -45.58 19.56 -20.15
N PRO A 233 -44.44 20.28 -20.13
CA PRO A 233 -44.23 21.20 -19.03
C PRO A 233 -43.78 22.58 -19.51
N ALA A 234 -44.52 23.61 -19.09
CA ALA A 234 -44.07 24.99 -19.13
C ALA A 234 -44.12 25.59 -17.73
N THR A 235 -43.07 26.36 -17.44
CA THR A 235 -43.10 27.57 -16.60
C THR A 235 -42.78 27.41 -15.10
N ASN A 236 -41.52 27.69 -14.80
CA ASN A 236 -41.04 28.24 -13.53
C ASN A 236 -41.74 29.58 -13.23
N PRO A 237 -41.98 29.98 -11.97
CA PRO A 237 -41.13 31.05 -11.45
C PRO A 237 -40.92 31.12 -9.92
N ALA A 238 -39.77 31.74 -9.59
CA ALA A 238 -39.54 32.76 -8.56
C ALA A 238 -39.43 32.40 -7.06
N LEU A 239 -38.34 32.95 -6.51
CA LEU A 239 -37.95 33.01 -5.11
C LEU A 239 -38.96 33.72 -4.20
N ALA A 240 -39.06 33.23 -2.95
CA ALA A 240 -39.05 34.09 -1.76
C ALA A 240 -38.47 33.32 -0.55
N PRO A 241 -37.80 34.01 0.39
CA PRO A 241 -37.00 33.41 1.47
C PRO A 241 -37.87 33.13 2.71
N VAL A 242 -37.70 31.97 3.34
CA VAL A 242 -38.38 31.65 4.60
C VAL A 242 -37.36 31.45 5.72
N GLU A 243 -37.48 32.34 6.68
CA GLU A 243 -36.98 32.36 8.06
C GLU A 243 -36.73 30.99 8.71
N ALA A 244 -35.59 30.91 9.41
CA ALA A 244 -35.26 29.87 10.36
C ALA A 244 -36.16 29.95 11.61
N PRO A 245 -36.74 28.84 12.09
CA PRO A 245 -37.32 28.76 13.42
C PRO A 245 -36.31 28.28 14.49
N PRO A 246 -36.57 28.55 15.78
CA PRO A 246 -35.58 28.57 16.85
C PRO A 246 -35.22 27.19 17.41
N ILE A 247 -33.99 27.10 17.93
CA ILE A 247 -33.45 25.98 18.70
C ILE A 247 -33.99 26.03 20.14
N ALA A 248 -34.72 25.01 20.58
CA ALA A 248 -34.90 24.61 21.98
C ALA A 248 -35.46 23.16 22.06
N PRO A 249 -35.24 22.41 23.16
CA PRO A 249 -34.77 21.02 23.12
C PRO A 249 -35.85 19.94 23.34
N THR A 250 -35.45 18.69 23.06
CA THR A 250 -35.95 17.39 23.58
C THR A 250 -36.62 16.49 22.55
N ALA A 251 -35.87 15.46 22.13
CA ALA A 251 -36.39 14.12 21.95
C ALA A 251 -35.27 13.13 22.31
N THR A 252 -35.36 12.60 23.53
CA THR A 252 -34.63 11.42 23.99
C THR A 252 -34.93 10.25 23.03
N PRO A 253 -33.94 9.61 22.39
CA PRO A 253 -34.19 8.36 21.68
C PRO A 253 -34.43 7.21 22.68
N PRO A 254 -35.31 6.25 22.34
CA PRO A 254 -35.89 5.29 23.28
C PRO A 254 -34.87 4.33 23.89
N SER A 255 -35.03 4.10 25.19
CA SER A 255 -34.42 3.00 25.93
C SER A 255 -35.06 1.69 25.48
N ASP A 256 -34.53 1.07 24.43
CA ASP A 256 -34.90 -0.31 24.11
C ASP A 256 -33.77 -1.06 23.40
N LEU A 257 -32.69 -1.31 24.15
CA LEU A 257 -31.80 -2.48 24.03
C LEU A 257 -31.12 -2.71 25.39
N VAL A 258 -31.93 -2.79 26.46
CA VAL A 258 -31.47 -3.34 27.74
C VAL A 258 -31.98 -4.77 27.81
N GLN A 259 -31.20 -5.71 27.27
CA GLN A 259 -31.33 -7.10 27.69
C GLN A 259 -30.63 -7.26 29.04
N SER A 260 -31.45 -7.27 30.09
CA SER A 260 -31.07 -7.82 31.40
C SER A 260 -31.10 -9.36 31.34
N PRO A 261 -30.35 -10.05 32.22
CA PRO A 261 -29.89 -11.41 32.01
C PRO A 261 -30.94 -12.43 32.46
N SER A 262 -31.24 -13.43 31.63
CA SER A 262 -31.87 -14.67 32.09
C SER A 262 -31.49 -15.84 31.20
N GLU A 263 -30.94 -16.84 31.89
CA GLU A 263 -30.99 -18.28 31.61
C GLU A 263 -30.26 -18.82 30.37
N SER A 264 -29.07 -19.35 30.67
CA SER A 264 -28.34 -20.37 29.93
C SER A 264 -29.23 -21.53 29.46
N PRO A 265 -29.03 -22.03 28.23
CA PRO A 265 -29.21 -23.43 27.94
C PRO A 265 -27.88 -24.17 28.10
N GLU A 266 -27.94 -25.13 29.00
CA GLU A 266 -27.07 -26.27 29.23
C GLU A 266 -26.49 -26.85 27.92
N LEU A 267 -25.17 -26.76 27.75
CA LEU A 267 -24.39 -27.58 26.83
C LEU A 267 -23.48 -28.50 27.65
N ALA A 268 -23.95 -29.74 27.77
CA ALA A 268 -23.25 -31.01 28.01
C ALA A 268 -21.96 -30.98 28.86
N GLN A 269 -22.11 -31.50 30.09
CA GLN A 269 -21.02 -32.09 30.88
C GLN A 269 -20.52 -33.41 30.27
N GLY A 270 -19.19 -33.61 30.36
CA GLY A 270 -18.44 -34.86 30.20
C GLY A 270 -17.01 -34.48 29.78
N ASP A 271 -15.95 -34.56 30.59
CA ASP A 271 -15.61 -35.43 31.72
C ASP A 271 -14.58 -34.69 32.62
N PRO A 272 -14.46 -34.98 33.94
CA PRO A 272 -13.56 -34.27 34.85
C PRO A 272 -12.21 -34.99 34.95
N GLY A 273 -11.21 -34.46 34.24
CA GLY A 273 -9.81 -34.91 34.33
C GLY A 273 -8.93 -33.82 34.90
N SER A 274 -8.75 -33.84 36.23
CA SER A 274 -7.66 -33.25 37.02
C SER A 274 -6.70 -32.26 36.31
N GLY A 275 -6.84 -30.98 36.65
CA GLY A 275 -5.83 -29.96 36.40
C GLY A 275 -5.93 -28.89 37.49
N VAL A 276 -5.02 -28.97 38.45
CA VAL A 276 -4.86 -28.06 39.58
C VAL A 276 -5.00 -26.59 39.14
N LEU A 277 -5.91 -25.83 39.77
CA LEU A 277 -5.89 -24.38 39.72
C LEU A 277 -4.57 -23.93 40.36
N GLN A 278 -3.55 -23.71 39.54
CA GLN A 278 -2.35 -22.99 39.97
C GLN A 278 -2.72 -21.53 40.15
N GLU A 279 -2.39 -21.02 41.32
CA GLU A 279 -2.49 -19.61 41.69
C GLU A 279 -1.65 -18.81 40.70
N ALA A 280 -2.30 -18.09 39.79
CA ALA A 280 -1.61 -17.28 38.79
C ALA A 280 -0.95 -16.10 39.49
N ASP A 281 0.38 -16.09 39.51
CA ASP A 281 1.14 -15.00 40.11
C ASP A 281 0.98 -13.73 39.25
N ILE A 282 0.62 -12.63 39.92
CA ILE A 282 0.55 -11.30 39.30
C ILE A 282 1.99 -10.89 38.98
N PHE A 283 2.28 -10.66 37.70
CA PHE A 283 3.60 -10.22 37.26
C PHE A 283 3.65 -8.69 37.23
N ASP A 284 4.60 -8.10 37.97
CA ASP A 284 4.80 -6.64 37.98
C ASP A 284 5.49 -6.17 36.68
N LEU A 285 4.71 -6.10 35.62
CA LEU A 285 5.12 -5.64 34.30
C LEU A 285 5.66 -4.21 34.33
N LYS A 286 5.13 -3.35 35.21
CA LYS A 286 5.52 -1.95 35.28
C LYS A 286 6.97 -1.81 35.75
N SER A 287 7.35 -2.55 36.79
CA SER A 287 8.73 -2.58 37.27
C SER A 287 9.70 -3.12 36.20
N TYR A 288 9.29 -4.13 35.43
CA TYR A 288 10.08 -4.66 34.31
C TYR A 288 10.28 -3.62 33.19
N LEU A 289 9.22 -2.90 32.80
CA LEU A 289 9.29 -1.86 31.77
C LEU A 289 10.18 -0.68 32.18
N VAL A 290 10.14 -0.29 33.47
CA VAL A 290 11.02 0.74 34.04
C VAL A 290 12.48 0.28 33.99
N ALA A 291 12.77 -0.96 34.40
CA ALA A 291 14.12 -1.52 34.38
C ALA A 291 14.70 -1.63 32.97
N GLY A 292 13.85 -1.95 31.98
CA GLY A 292 14.23 -2.02 30.56
C GLY A 292 14.33 -0.66 29.85
N GLY A 293 13.93 0.44 30.51
CA GLY A 293 13.97 1.78 29.93
C GLY A 293 12.87 2.06 28.89
N PHE A 294 11.79 1.28 28.88
CA PHE A 294 10.68 1.42 27.93
C PHE A 294 9.72 2.55 28.31
N THR A 295 10.23 3.79 28.31
CA THR A 295 9.53 4.99 28.77
C THR A 295 8.14 5.22 28.17
N ARG A 296 7.89 4.76 26.94
CA ARG A 296 6.61 4.90 26.23
C ARG A 296 5.51 3.93 26.69
N LEU A 297 5.88 2.83 27.33
CA LEU A 297 4.95 1.76 27.74
C LEU A 297 4.58 1.84 29.23
N ILE A 298 5.30 2.64 30.03
CA ILE A 298 5.15 2.73 31.50
C ILE A 298 3.80 3.34 31.91
N ASP A 299 3.26 4.22 31.08
CA ASP A 299 2.01 4.95 31.36
C ASP A 299 0.76 4.18 30.93
N LEU A 300 0.91 2.96 30.41
CA LEU A 300 -0.21 2.13 29.98
C LEU A 300 -0.92 1.48 31.17
N GLU A 301 -2.25 1.51 31.15
CA GLU A 301 -3.11 0.84 32.13
C GLU A 301 -3.29 -0.63 31.73
N VAL A 302 -2.22 -1.42 31.91
CA VAL A 302 -2.16 -2.84 31.55
C VAL A 302 -1.72 -3.70 32.74
N GLU A 303 -2.38 -4.84 32.89
CA GLU A 303 -2.09 -5.86 33.88
C GLU A 303 -1.48 -7.08 33.19
N ALA A 304 -0.49 -7.70 33.82
CA ALA A 304 0.11 -8.93 33.35
C ALA A 304 0.04 -10.02 34.41
N ARG A 305 -0.25 -11.25 33.98
CA ARG A 305 -0.24 -12.44 34.82
C ARG A 305 0.58 -13.51 34.16
N ILE A 306 1.39 -14.21 34.94
CA ILE A 306 2.21 -15.31 34.44
C ILE A 306 1.65 -16.63 34.96
N GLU A 307 1.39 -17.56 34.04
CA GLU A 307 0.90 -18.90 34.33
C GLU A 307 1.90 -19.89 33.72
N GLY A 308 2.86 -20.35 34.52
CA GLY A 308 3.97 -21.16 34.03
C GLY A 308 4.86 -20.37 33.06
N GLU A 309 4.86 -20.75 31.79
CA GLU A 309 5.61 -20.05 30.72
C GLU A 309 4.72 -19.13 29.87
N ARG A 310 3.43 -19.02 30.19
CA ARG A 310 2.48 -18.20 29.44
C ARG A 310 2.24 -16.87 30.16
N LEU A 311 2.49 -15.77 29.48
CA LEU A 311 2.16 -14.43 29.96
C LEU A 311 0.83 -13.97 29.36
N THR A 312 -0.16 -13.73 30.21
CA THR A 312 -1.44 -13.14 29.78
C THR A 312 -1.44 -11.65 30.11
N ILE A 313 -1.62 -10.82 29.08
CA ILE A 313 -1.67 -9.35 29.22
C ILE A 313 -3.10 -8.88 28.98
N ARG A 314 -3.61 -8.02 29.87
CA ARG A 314 -4.97 -7.46 29.79
C ARG A 314 -4.93 -5.96 30.03
N GLY A 315 -5.80 -5.21 29.36
CA GLY A 315 -5.94 -3.77 29.59
C GLY A 315 -6.24 -3.01 28.32
N PHE A 316 -6.11 -1.68 28.41
CA PHE A 316 -6.39 -0.79 27.30
C PHE A 316 -5.11 -0.15 26.77
N VAL A 317 -4.96 -0.17 25.45
CA VAL A 317 -3.85 0.49 24.77
C VAL A 317 -4.41 1.56 23.83
N PRO A 318 -3.88 2.80 23.83
CA PRO A 318 -4.43 3.88 23.03
C PRO A 318 -4.10 3.78 21.54
N ARG A 319 -3.11 2.96 21.17
CA ARG A 319 -2.60 2.87 19.80
C ARG A 319 -2.12 1.44 19.49
N ALA A 320 -2.29 1.02 18.24
CA ALA A 320 -1.94 -0.32 17.81
C ALA A 320 -0.41 -0.54 17.75
N ASP A 321 0.36 0.52 17.46
CA ASP A 321 1.83 0.47 17.50
C ASP A 321 2.37 0.12 18.89
N LEU A 322 1.83 0.76 19.94
CA LEU A 322 2.18 0.48 21.33
C LEU A 322 1.76 -0.93 21.76
N ARG A 323 0.61 -1.42 21.26
CA ARG A 323 0.16 -2.80 21.53
C ARG A 323 1.17 -3.80 20.96
N GLY A 324 1.63 -3.58 19.74
CA GLY A 324 2.66 -4.41 19.10
C GLY A 324 4.00 -4.34 19.85
N GLU A 325 4.45 -3.14 20.22
CA GLU A 325 5.68 -2.95 21.00
C GLU A 325 5.61 -3.67 22.36
N LEU A 326 4.49 -3.58 23.07
CA LEU A 326 4.27 -4.24 24.34
C LEU A 326 4.33 -5.77 24.24
N VAL A 327 3.71 -6.35 23.20
CA VAL A 327 3.75 -7.80 22.95
C VAL A 327 5.16 -8.26 22.63
N GLU A 328 5.93 -7.47 21.88
CA GLU A 328 7.30 -7.82 21.54
C GLU A 328 8.24 -7.75 22.76
N VAL A 329 8.09 -6.72 23.60
CA VAL A 329 8.82 -6.63 24.87
C VAL A 329 8.44 -7.78 25.81
N ALA A 330 7.16 -8.15 25.85
CA ALA A 330 6.67 -9.26 26.67
C ALA A 330 7.30 -10.61 26.30
N ARG A 331 7.61 -10.84 25.02
CA ARG A 331 8.31 -12.06 24.57
C ARG A 331 9.77 -12.13 25.00
N GLN A 332 10.36 -10.99 25.36
CA GLN A 332 11.75 -10.92 25.82
C GLN A 332 11.88 -11.17 27.32
N ILE A 333 10.75 -11.33 28.04
CA ILE A 333 10.75 -11.64 29.47
C ILE A 333 11.31 -13.06 29.67
N PRO A 334 12.36 -13.23 30.50
CA PRO A 334 12.94 -14.54 30.74
C PRO A 334 11.92 -15.45 31.42
N GLY A 335 11.73 -16.65 30.85
CA GLY A 335 10.74 -17.64 31.34
C GLY A 335 9.38 -17.58 30.63
N VAL A 336 9.17 -16.64 29.70
CA VAL A 336 7.95 -16.57 28.88
C VAL A 336 8.20 -17.19 27.52
N SER A 337 7.46 -18.26 27.17
CA SER A 337 7.49 -18.89 25.85
C SER A 337 6.27 -18.52 25.00
N GLU A 338 5.16 -18.13 25.63
CA GLU A 338 3.92 -17.75 24.97
C GLU A 338 3.34 -16.47 25.58
N VAL A 339 2.90 -15.52 24.72
CA VAL A 339 2.23 -14.29 25.15
C VAL A 339 0.80 -14.28 24.64
N ASN A 340 -0.17 -14.23 25.54
CA ASN A 340 -1.59 -14.08 25.24
C ASN A 340 -2.00 -12.61 25.34
N ASP A 341 -2.29 -12.00 24.19
CA ASP A 341 -2.65 -10.61 23.99
C ASP A 341 -4.14 -10.40 23.68
N LEU A 342 -4.98 -11.44 23.81
CA LEU A 342 -6.42 -11.37 23.52
C LEU A 342 -7.16 -10.38 24.46
N GLY A 343 -6.61 -10.15 25.65
CA GLY A 343 -7.15 -9.19 26.61
C GLY A 343 -6.65 -7.74 26.42
N LEU A 344 -5.75 -7.49 25.46
CA LEU A 344 -5.26 -6.15 25.14
C LEU A 344 -6.20 -5.48 24.13
N LEU A 345 -7.11 -4.66 24.65
CA LEU A 345 -8.12 -3.95 23.88
C LEU A 345 -7.58 -2.60 23.40
N LEU A 346 -7.83 -2.31 22.12
CA LEU A 346 -7.45 -1.04 21.51
C LEU A 346 -8.53 0.01 21.78
N ARG A 347 -8.17 1.12 22.43
CA ARG A 347 -9.06 2.26 22.69
C ARG A 347 -8.42 3.55 22.21
N THR A 348 -8.65 3.89 20.94
CA THR A 348 -8.04 5.07 20.33
C THR A 348 -8.52 6.37 21.00
N PRO A 349 -7.63 7.38 21.12
CA PRO A 349 -8.04 8.68 21.62
C PRO A 349 -9.01 9.36 20.65
N PRO A 350 -9.90 10.23 21.15
CA PRO A 350 -10.87 10.95 20.31
C PRO A 350 -10.20 11.99 19.39
N THR A 351 -8.95 12.37 19.67
CA THR A 351 -8.20 13.35 18.90
C THR A 351 -6.75 12.92 18.82
N TYR A 352 -6.16 13.05 17.64
CA TYR A 352 -4.74 12.82 17.40
C TYR A 352 -4.10 14.11 16.90
N VAL A 353 -2.99 14.51 17.52
CA VAL A 353 -2.20 15.66 17.08
C VAL A 353 -1.14 15.16 16.10
N VAL A 354 -1.17 15.69 14.89
CA VAL A 354 -0.24 15.32 13.81
C VAL A 354 1.17 15.76 14.17
N GLU A 355 2.14 14.85 14.09
CA GLU A 355 3.56 15.13 14.34
C GLU A 355 4.35 15.34 13.03
N GLU A 356 5.57 15.86 13.14
CA GLU A 356 6.45 16.02 11.97
C GLU A 356 6.70 14.68 11.26
N GLY A 357 6.45 14.65 9.95
CA GLY A 357 6.66 13.43 9.15
C GLY A 357 5.54 12.40 9.27
N ASP A 358 4.46 12.70 10.00
CA ASP A 358 3.25 11.90 9.93
C ASP A 358 2.57 12.06 8.56
N THR A 359 2.20 10.91 8.01
CA THR A 359 1.31 10.81 6.86
C THR A 359 -0.02 10.26 7.34
N LEU A 360 -1.12 10.55 6.63
CA LEU A 360 -2.44 10.02 6.97
C LEU A 360 -2.39 8.49 7.13
N TRP A 361 -1.65 7.83 6.24
CA TRP A 361 -1.38 6.41 6.26
C TRP A 361 -0.68 5.96 7.56
N ASN A 362 0.43 6.62 7.94
CA ASN A 362 1.18 6.28 9.15
C ASN A 362 0.34 6.52 10.42
N ILE A 363 -0.51 7.54 10.44
CA ILE A 363 -1.42 7.82 11.57
C ILE A 363 -2.45 6.70 11.70
N VAL A 364 -3.11 6.33 10.61
CA VAL A 364 -4.10 5.24 10.63
C VAL A 364 -3.46 3.92 11.04
N PHE A 365 -2.25 3.63 10.53
CA PHE A 365 -1.49 2.46 10.94
C PHE A 365 -1.11 2.51 12.43
N LYS A 366 -0.60 3.63 12.95
CA LYS A 366 -0.27 3.80 14.38
C LYS A 366 -1.50 3.62 15.26
N LEU A 367 -2.63 4.24 14.90
CA LEU A 367 -3.85 4.24 15.71
C LEU A 367 -4.57 2.89 15.67
N TYR A 368 -4.81 2.34 14.47
CA TYR A 368 -5.69 1.20 14.26
C TYR A 368 -4.98 -0.10 13.90
N GLY A 369 -3.73 -0.03 13.44
CA GLY A 369 -2.99 -1.19 12.93
C GLY A 369 -3.50 -1.72 11.59
N ASP A 370 -4.59 -1.15 11.07
CA ASP A 370 -5.23 -1.55 9.83
C ASP A 370 -5.38 -0.36 8.89
N VAL A 371 -4.63 -0.42 7.79
CA VAL A 371 -4.58 0.61 6.75
C VAL A 371 -5.88 0.65 5.94
N ASN A 372 -6.66 -0.43 5.90
CA ASN A 372 -7.92 -0.46 5.13
C ASN A 372 -8.94 0.54 5.66
N ARG A 373 -8.79 0.99 6.91
CA ARG A 373 -9.60 2.03 7.54
C ARG A 373 -9.23 3.46 7.10
N LEU A 374 -8.27 3.63 6.21
CA LEU A 374 -7.82 4.95 5.74
C LEU A 374 -8.96 5.77 5.12
N ASN A 375 -9.82 5.14 4.31
CA ASN A 375 -10.95 5.83 3.69
C ASN A 375 -12.01 6.26 4.72
N GLU A 376 -12.29 5.41 5.72
CA GLU A 376 -13.19 5.73 6.83
C GLU A 376 -12.64 6.90 7.66
N PHE A 377 -11.35 6.83 8.01
CA PHE A 377 -10.65 7.87 8.76
C PHE A 377 -10.62 9.20 8.00
N TYR A 378 -10.38 9.17 6.69
CA TYR A 378 -10.42 10.37 5.85
C TYR A 378 -11.81 11.01 5.83
N ARG A 379 -12.87 10.22 5.60
CA ARG A 379 -14.25 10.73 5.57
C ARG A 379 -14.68 11.33 6.91
N ALA A 380 -14.22 10.75 8.03
CA ALA A 380 -14.51 11.25 9.37
C ALA A 380 -13.84 12.60 9.67
N ASN A 381 -12.81 12.99 8.91
CA ASN A 381 -12.06 14.24 9.07
C ASN A 381 -12.12 15.10 7.80
N ALA A 382 -13.12 14.91 6.94
CA ALA A 382 -13.23 15.60 5.65
C ALA A 382 -13.42 17.12 5.78
N ASP A 383 -13.86 17.57 6.95
CA ASP A 383 -13.97 18.96 7.36
C ASP A 383 -12.61 19.63 7.65
N ILE A 384 -11.59 18.84 8.00
CA ILE A 384 -10.24 19.28 8.36
C ILE A 384 -9.22 18.95 7.25
N LEU A 385 -9.44 17.85 6.51
CA LEU A 385 -8.51 17.32 5.51
C LEU A 385 -9.00 17.57 4.07
N PRO A 386 -8.36 18.49 3.31
CA PRO A 386 -8.83 18.86 1.97
C PRO A 386 -8.67 17.76 0.90
N SER A 387 -7.84 16.73 1.12
CA SER A 387 -7.68 15.59 0.19
C SER A 387 -7.09 14.36 0.86
N ALA A 388 -7.48 13.16 0.40
CA ALA A 388 -6.94 11.88 0.89
C ALA A 388 -5.47 11.63 0.48
N ASP A 389 -5.00 12.30 -0.58
CA ASP A 389 -3.64 12.20 -1.14
C ASP A 389 -2.64 13.17 -0.50
N ALA A 390 -2.94 13.73 0.68
CA ALA A 390 -2.02 14.57 1.42
C ALA A 390 -0.85 13.73 1.97
N SER A 391 0.11 13.43 1.09
CA SER A 391 1.38 12.77 1.39
C SER A 391 2.25 13.57 2.38
N THR A 392 1.84 14.79 2.68
CA THR A 392 2.32 15.61 3.80
C THR A 392 1.13 16.39 4.35
N LEU A 393 0.79 16.17 5.63
CA LEU A 393 -0.11 17.07 6.35
C LEU A 393 0.69 18.34 6.62
N ALA A 394 0.39 19.40 5.87
CA ALA A 394 1.05 20.69 6.05
C ALA A 394 0.63 21.29 7.40
N TRP A 395 1.62 21.63 8.22
CA TRP A 395 1.48 22.30 9.50
C TRP A 395 0.62 23.58 9.37
N CYS A 396 -0.39 23.72 10.22
CA CYS A 396 -1.01 25.00 10.54
C CYS A 396 -0.50 25.49 11.88
#